data_AF-A0A4U5MF42-F1
#
_entry.id   AF-A0A4U5MF42-F1
#
_cell.length_a   1.000
_cell.length_b   1.000
_cell.length_c   1.000
_cell.angle_alpha   90.00
_cell.angle_beta   90.00
_cell.angle_gamma   90.00
#
_symmetry.space_group_name_H-M   'P 1'
#
loop_
_entity.id
_entity.type
_entity.pdbx_description
1 polymer ?
#
loop_
_entity_poly.entity_id
_entity_poly.type
_entity_poly.pdbx_seq_one_letter_code
_entity_poly.pdbx_strand_id
1 'polypeptide(L)'
;MLGAGIKLSFCSWPLGICEILLECSDSWIKLILEPAKCDKFFDAIASFQKKILENVFRSNHRTLVAELLKHSTTVGLRIYVSEESDLQALNLQVDRLRELAQLVPRVETKLSPKLYPNAAYLDIGDKQNVEFFDVGIANPFASFVKRINCISGEAEKLKGSGEVEIEEWTEAVRKLKDVLEEIRRQKTKTVIGKVLFDFVFMKKNLMEKIEQILKGLKEDMLGRQLEEKTIILADFSNTCSKLYGKNEFEQMAKIAEVRVVDGARIERRAKTIVDTYLTLLDYFDLANVDIARCYEVSRIPTKLETFIETIWEQLQLDRQALEKAVNQKAHTIQFEYEMIERDFQASVKKYRVASLDADIRRVAQRFDEVAGRLLIPKSHFAEVNSQLLLLDHEPINVNLKELDANVALFRKFALLHVEVIEYNEKWMDEKVAEVDCVQFVKIVESLNRKTDEIEELKDAQEDEYYFNVLNMAVGKIKEHTEKFRVLVPVLMALNAAKVQHWNVILERLDEKPVVENYLMKDLLTEDILSKLEKYENLTTVIGKEIFAEEEIEQLRAEWTEVVPVRYAYRNQVGFRAQRRYSERGSRPST
;
A
#
# COMPACT_ATOMS: atom_id res chain seq x y z
N MET A 1 74.66 1.76 41.32
CA MET A 1 75.59 1.31 42.36
C MET A 1 75.37 2.14 43.62
N LEU A 2 74.68 1.60 44.62
CA LEU A 2 74.59 2.19 45.96
C LEU A 2 75.33 1.26 46.91
N GLY A 3 76.65 1.18 46.71
CA GLY A 3 77.60 0.62 47.65
C GLY A 3 78.13 1.75 48.53
N ALA A 4 77.25 2.36 49.32
CA ALA A 4 77.64 3.24 50.40
C ALA A 4 76.79 2.80 51.58
N GLY A 5 77.39 1.99 52.46
CA GLY A 5 76.75 1.53 53.68
C GLY A 5 76.25 2.74 54.46
N ILE A 6 74.93 2.92 54.45
CA ILE A 6 74.27 3.63 55.53
C ILE A 6 74.57 2.78 56.76
N LYS A 7 75.61 3.16 57.51
CA LYS A 7 75.74 2.73 58.89
C LYS A 7 74.49 3.28 59.57
N LEU A 8 73.45 2.44 59.66
CA LEU A 8 72.44 2.56 60.69
C LEU A 8 73.24 2.60 61.99
N SER A 9 73.40 3.81 62.55
CA SER A 9 73.94 3.98 63.89
C SER A 9 73.11 3.07 64.78
N PHE A 10 73.72 2.02 65.31
CA PHE A 10 73.08 1.12 66.27
C PHE A 10 72.46 2.01 67.34
N CYS A 11 71.13 2.00 67.37
CA CYS A 11 70.33 2.78 68.28
C CYS A 11 70.84 2.57 69.72
N SER A 12 71.24 3.64 70.41
CA SER A 12 71.40 3.72 71.87
C SER A 12 70.06 3.60 72.60
N TRP A 13 69.10 2.90 72.00
CA TRP A 13 67.73 2.72 72.45
C TRP A 13 67.58 1.81 73.66
N PRO A 14 68.37 0.72 73.79
CA PRO A 14 68.37 -0.04 75.04
C PRO A 14 68.83 0.86 76.19
N LEU A 15 69.76 1.79 75.96
CA LEU A 15 70.38 2.59 77.02
C LEU A 15 69.44 3.65 77.61
N GLY A 16 68.71 4.42 76.78
CA GLY A 16 67.82 5.48 77.29
C GLY A 16 66.58 4.98 78.05
N ILE A 17 65.98 3.86 77.61
CA ILE A 17 64.87 3.24 78.36
C ILE A 17 65.39 2.57 79.62
N CYS A 18 66.57 1.93 79.57
CA CYS A 18 67.22 1.36 80.76
C CYS A 18 67.61 2.44 81.77
N GLU A 19 68.05 3.63 81.35
CA GLU A 19 68.34 4.76 82.24
C GLU A 19 67.07 5.26 82.94
N ILE A 20 65.97 5.47 82.22
CA ILE A 20 64.69 5.89 82.83
C ILE A 20 64.14 4.80 83.78
N LEU A 21 64.25 3.52 83.40
CA LEU A 21 63.89 2.40 84.27
C LEU A 21 64.81 2.35 85.50
N LEU A 22 66.11 2.56 85.35
CA LEU A 22 67.04 2.59 86.49
C LEU A 22 66.73 3.74 87.45
N GLU A 23 66.44 4.93 86.94
CA GLU A 23 66.04 6.10 87.75
C GLU A 23 64.72 5.87 88.50
N CYS A 24 63.80 5.09 87.93
CA CYS A 24 62.51 4.79 88.54
C CYS A 24 62.47 3.43 89.28
N SER A 25 63.62 2.81 89.53
CA SER A 25 63.75 1.45 90.06
C SER A 25 62.96 1.18 91.35
N ASP A 26 62.99 2.13 92.29
CA ASP A 26 62.24 2.02 93.56
C ASP A 26 60.72 1.94 93.40
N SER A 27 60.20 2.44 92.27
CA SER A 27 58.76 2.50 91.99
C SER A 27 58.24 1.23 91.31
N TRP A 28 59.00 0.67 90.36
CA TRP A 28 58.54 -0.50 89.61
C TRP A 28 59.02 -1.84 90.17
N ILE A 29 60.11 -1.90 90.94
CA ILE A 29 60.53 -3.14 91.63
C ILE A 29 59.38 -3.66 92.50
N LYS A 30 58.62 -2.75 93.14
CA LYS A 30 57.41 -3.08 93.92
C LYS A 30 56.27 -3.64 93.08
N LEU A 31 56.15 -3.25 91.81
CA LEU A 31 55.11 -3.72 90.88
C LEU A 31 55.41 -5.11 90.32
N ILE A 32 56.70 -5.49 90.21
CA ILE A 32 57.13 -6.83 89.75
C ILE A 32 57.00 -7.88 90.85
N LEU A 33 57.10 -7.49 92.12
CA LEU A 33 56.91 -8.38 93.27
C LEU A 33 55.44 -8.84 93.43
N GLU A 34 54.48 -8.19 92.75
CA GLU A 34 53.08 -8.64 92.67
C GLU A 34 52.83 -9.35 91.32
N PRO A 35 52.54 -10.67 91.31
CA PRO A 35 52.44 -11.44 90.07
C PRO A 35 51.43 -10.90 89.05
N ALA A 36 50.27 -10.41 89.52
CA ALA A 36 49.20 -9.88 88.67
C ALA A 36 49.49 -8.49 88.07
N LYS A 37 50.49 -7.77 88.60
CA LYS A 37 50.89 -6.42 88.12
C LYS A 37 52.20 -6.44 87.35
N CYS A 38 53.01 -7.48 87.54
CA CYS A 38 54.24 -7.74 86.79
C CYS A 38 53.96 -7.79 85.27
N ASP A 39 53.00 -8.62 84.84
CA ASP A 39 52.66 -8.77 83.42
C ASP A 39 52.18 -7.44 82.81
N LYS A 40 51.33 -6.69 83.53
CA LYS A 40 50.83 -5.37 83.08
C LYS A 40 51.93 -4.32 82.97
N PHE A 41 52.95 -4.38 83.82
CA PHE A 41 54.09 -3.47 83.77
C PHE A 41 54.96 -3.74 82.53
N PHE A 42 55.28 -5.01 82.27
CA PHE A 42 56.03 -5.38 81.07
C PHE A 42 55.23 -5.15 79.79
N ASP A 43 53.91 -5.37 79.80
CA ASP A 43 53.02 -5.02 78.67
C ASP A 43 52.99 -3.51 78.41
N ALA A 44 52.99 -2.68 79.46
CA ALA A 44 53.04 -1.23 79.32
C ALA A 44 54.38 -0.75 78.72
N ILE A 45 55.49 -1.37 79.12
CA ILE A 45 56.81 -1.12 78.51
C ILE A 45 56.81 -1.53 77.04
N ALA A 46 56.29 -2.71 76.72
CA ALA A 46 56.19 -3.20 75.33
C ALA A 46 55.30 -2.29 74.47
N SER A 47 54.17 -1.82 75.02
CA SER A 47 53.25 -0.87 74.36
C SER A 47 53.92 0.50 74.11
N PHE A 48 54.70 0.99 75.09
CA PHE A 48 55.46 2.22 74.96
C PHE A 48 56.56 2.09 73.89
N GLN A 49 57.33 1.02 73.92
CA GLN A 49 58.34 0.70 72.90
C GLN A 49 57.72 0.65 71.51
N LYS A 50 56.58 -0.02 71.36
CA LYS A 50 55.82 -0.07 70.11
C LYS A 50 55.44 1.32 69.61
N LYS A 51 54.89 2.18 70.47
CA LYS A 51 54.45 3.54 70.08
C LYS A 51 55.62 4.44 69.67
N ILE A 52 56.78 4.33 70.34
CA ILE A 52 57.97 5.09 69.94
C ILE A 52 58.48 4.59 68.58
N LEU A 53 58.51 3.27 68.35
CA LEU A 53 58.89 2.71 67.05
C LEU A 53 57.95 3.14 65.92
N GLU A 54 56.64 3.17 66.15
CA GLU A 54 55.67 3.72 65.18
C GLU A 54 55.97 5.19 64.85
N ASN A 55 56.27 6.02 65.85
CA ASN A 55 56.60 7.43 65.65
C ASN A 55 57.92 7.62 64.90
N VAL A 56 58.95 6.82 65.23
CA VAL A 56 60.22 6.83 64.51
C VAL A 56 60.02 6.39 63.06
N PHE A 57 59.23 5.35 62.82
CA PHE A 57 58.97 4.89 61.47
C PHE A 57 58.27 5.98 60.64
N ARG A 58 57.22 6.62 61.19
CA ARG A 58 56.56 7.76 60.52
C ARG A 58 57.50 8.94 60.29
N SER A 59 58.36 9.27 61.27
CA SER A 59 59.33 10.36 61.16
C SER A 59 60.41 10.06 60.11
N ASN A 60 60.95 8.84 60.11
CA ASN A 60 61.94 8.36 59.14
C ASN A 60 61.33 8.28 57.75
N HIS A 61 60.09 7.81 57.59
CA HIS A 61 59.37 7.84 56.32
C HIS A 61 59.25 9.27 55.80
N ARG A 62 58.74 10.22 56.61
CA ARG A 62 58.64 11.64 56.22
C ARG A 62 60.00 12.25 55.87
N THR A 63 61.03 11.94 56.65
CA THR A 63 62.40 12.44 56.43
C THR A 63 63.00 11.86 55.17
N LEU A 64 62.81 10.57 54.90
CA LEU A 64 63.27 9.90 53.71
C LEU A 64 62.53 10.38 52.45
N VAL A 65 61.23 10.63 52.53
CA VAL A 65 60.47 11.30 51.47
C VAL A 65 61.02 12.70 51.20
N ALA A 66 61.25 13.48 52.26
CA ALA A 66 61.84 14.81 52.14
C ALA A 66 63.27 14.76 51.58
N GLU A 67 64.06 13.73 51.90
CA GLU A 67 65.43 13.56 51.41
C GLU A 67 65.51 12.98 49.99
N LEU A 68 64.62 12.07 49.59
CA LEU A 68 64.47 11.65 48.19
C LEU A 68 64.13 12.86 47.29
N LEU A 69 63.32 13.79 47.80
CA LEU A 69 62.99 15.05 47.14
C LEU A 69 64.17 16.05 47.15
N LYS A 70 65.11 15.97 48.10
CA LYS A 70 66.27 16.88 48.24
C LYS A 70 67.56 16.40 47.57
N HIS A 71 67.95 15.13 47.71
CA HIS A 71 69.26 14.58 47.31
C HIS A 71 69.34 14.07 45.85
N SER A 72 68.32 14.28 45.01
CA SER A 72 68.49 14.15 43.55
C SER A 72 69.34 15.31 43.02
N THR A 73 70.66 15.14 43.05
CA THR A 73 71.66 16.11 42.58
C THR A 73 71.94 16.01 41.08
N THR A 74 71.25 15.12 40.38
CA THR A 74 71.11 15.13 38.92
C THR A 74 69.63 15.15 38.58
N VAL A 75 69.22 16.00 37.64
CA VAL A 75 67.87 16.00 37.08
C VAL A 75 67.50 14.56 36.68
N GLY A 76 66.34 14.03 37.11
CA GLY A 76 65.75 12.91 36.38
C GLY A 76 65.03 11.81 37.16
N LEU A 77 64.00 12.14 37.94
CA LEU A 77 62.83 11.26 37.96
C LEU A 77 61.78 11.91 37.04
N ARG A 78 61.80 11.47 35.78
CA ARG A 78 60.81 11.83 34.76
C ARG A 78 59.78 10.72 34.74
N ILE A 79 58.58 11.02 35.19
CA ILE A 79 57.48 10.04 35.25
C ILE A 79 56.61 10.31 34.04
N TYR A 80 56.54 9.32 33.14
CA TYR A 80 55.59 9.35 32.03
C TYR A 80 54.23 8.94 32.60
N VAL A 81 53.24 9.82 32.46
CA VAL A 81 51.89 9.50 32.93
C VAL A 81 51.12 8.90 31.76
N SER A 82 51.00 7.58 31.75
CA SER A 82 50.04 6.84 30.92
C SER A 82 48.83 6.45 31.77
N GLU A 83 47.66 6.20 31.17
CA GLU A 83 46.43 5.89 31.91
C GLU A 83 46.54 4.62 32.78
N GLU A 84 47.55 3.74 32.62
CA GLU A 84 47.61 2.49 33.43
C GLU A 84 49.00 1.95 33.84
N SER A 85 50.16 2.44 33.34
CA SER A 85 51.40 1.62 33.46
C SER A 85 52.53 2.10 34.39
N ASP A 86 52.58 3.35 34.87
CA ASP A 86 53.80 3.84 35.57
C ASP A 86 53.61 4.26 37.05
N LEU A 87 52.39 4.13 37.61
CA LEU A 87 52.20 4.08 39.08
C LEU A 87 52.96 2.90 39.71
N GLN A 88 53.25 1.85 38.93
CA GLN A 88 54.05 0.70 39.36
C GLN A 88 55.51 1.06 39.69
N ALA A 89 56.13 2.03 39.01
CA ALA A 89 57.53 2.37 39.27
C ALA A 89 57.71 3.13 40.60
N LEU A 90 56.72 3.94 40.99
CA LEU A 90 56.67 4.59 42.31
C LEU A 90 56.25 3.59 43.39
N ASN A 91 55.28 2.72 43.10
CA ASN A 91 54.88 1.64 44.01
C ASN A 91 56.02 0.65 44.27
N LEU A 92 56.91 0.38 43.30
CA LEU A 92 58.09 -0.46 43.50
C LEU A 92 59.11 0.14 44.49
N GLN A 93 59.22 1.47 44.55
CA GLN A 93 60.05 2.18 45.55
C GLN A 93 59.38 2.17 46.92
N VAL A 94 58.04 2.26 46.97
CA VAL A 94 57.23 2.13 48.19
C VAL A 94 57.25 0.69 48.73
N ASP A 95 57.24 -0.31 47.85
CA ASP A 95 57.35 -1.73 48.19
C ASP A 95 58.74 -2.07 48.74
N ARG A 96 59.82 -1.52 48.16
CA ARG A 96 61.19 -1.60 48.73
C ARG A 96 61.29 -0.89 50.08
N LEU A 97 60.55 0.20 50.28
CA LEU A 97 60.44 0.85 51.59
C LEU A 97 59.69 0.00 52.60
N ARG A 98 58.68 -0.76 52.17
CA ARG A 98 57.99 -1.79 52.95
C ARG A 98 58.92 -2.95 53.32
N GLU A 99 59.74 -3.42 52.38
CA GLU A 99 60.76 -4.46 52.62
C GLU A 99 61.85 -3.96 53.60
N LEU A 100 62.30 -2.71 53.46
CA LEU A 100 63.24 -2.08 54.41
C LEU A 100 62.60 -1.82 55.78
N ALA A 101 61.29 -1.55 55.83
CA ALA A 101 60.53 -1.43 57.07
C ALA A 101 60.45 -2.76 57.84
N GLN A 102 60.31 -3.88 57.12
CA GLN A 102 60.38 -5.23 57.69
C GLN A 102 61.77 -5.58 58.23
N LEU A 103 62.82 -4.85 57.82
CA LEU A 103 64.20 -4.97 58.32
C LEU A 103 64.50 -4.07 59.54
N VAL A 104 63.60 -3.16 59.92
CA VAL A 104 63.70 -2.39 61.17
C VAL A 104 63.48 -3.36 62.34
N PRO A 105 64.35 -3.37 63.39
CA PRO A 105 64.46 -4.50 64.29
C PRO A 105 63.13 -4.89 64.94
N ARG A 106 62.77 -6.18 64.82
CA ARG A 106 61.79 -6.85 65.67
C ARG A 106 62.06 -6.47 67.12
N VAL A 107 61.08 -5.88 67.81
CA VAL A 107 61.23 -5.57 69.23
C VAL A 107 61.28 -6.88 69.99
N GLU A 108 62.46 -7.22 70.50
CA GLU A 108 62.59 -8.34 71.42
C GLU A 108 61.86 -7.98 72.72
N THR A 109 60.68 -8.55 72.95
CA THR A 109 60.04 -8.54 74.27
C THR A 109 60.68 -9.53 75.25
N LYS A 110 61.97 -9.87 75.08
CA LYS A 110 62.68 -10.85 75.91
C LYS A 110 63.87 -10.22 76.62
N LEU A 111 63.63 -9.64 77.80
CA LEU A 111 64.73 -9.45 78.76
C LEU A 111 65.11 -10.77 79.46
N SER A 112 64.30 -11.83 79.39
CA SER A 112 64.64 -13.17 79.94
C SER A 112 63.78 -14.31 79.35
N PRO A 113 64.26 -15.05 78.32
CA PRO A 113 63.50 -16.10 77.64
C PRO A 113 63.11 -17.32 78.50
N LYS A 114 63.76 -17.52 79.64
CA LYS A 114 63.60 -18.71 80.49
C LYS A 114 62.42 -18.63 81.47
N LEU A 115 61.92 -17.43 81.78
CA LEU A 115 60.91 -17.23 82.84
C LEU A 115 59.46 -17.30 82.33
N TYR A 116 59.21 -17.03 81.04
CA TYR A 116 57.85 -16.97 80.47
C TYR A 116 57.79 -17.56 79.04
N PRO A 117 57.60 -18.87 78.89
CA PRO A 117 57.71 -19.55 77.59
C PRO A 117 56.48 -19.38 76.67
N ASN A 118 55.35 -18.89 77.16
CA ASN A 118 54.04 -19.01 76.46
C ASN A 118 53.46 -17.70 75.88
N ALA A 119 54.19 -16.58 75.87
CA ALA A 119 53.70 -15.32 75.27
C ALA A 119 54.27 -15.11 73.84
N ALA A 120 53.38 -14.87 72.86
CA ALA A 120 53.72 -14.78 71.44
C ALA A 120 54.33 -13.42 71.04
N TYR A 121 55.24 -13.43 70.06
CA TYR A 121 55.87 -12.24 69.46
C TYR A 121 54.84 -11.32 68.80
N LEU A 122 55.04 -10.00 68.88
CA LEU A 122 54.16 -9.01 68.26
C LEU A 122 54.90 -8.35 67.08
N ASP A 123 54.56 -8.76 65.86
CA ASP A 123 55.11 -8.17 64.64
C ASP A 123 54.50 -6.77 64.41
N ILE A 124 55.34 -5.74 64.33
CA ILE A 124 54.91 -4.35 64.12
C ILE A 124 54.72 -4.09 62.62
N GLY A 125 55.33 -4.89 61.73
CA GLY A 125 55.28 -4.71 60.28
C GLY A 125 53.86 -4.81 59.70
N ASP A 126 53.05 -5.73 60.22
CA ASP A 126 51.70 -6.01 59.70
C ASP A 126 50.62 -5.01 60.14
N LYS A 127 50.89 -4.16 61.14
CA LYS A 127 49.89 -3.24 61.70
C LYS A 127 49.98 -1.81 61.17
N GLN A 128 50.94 -1.50 60.30
CA GLN A 128 51.05 -0.18 59.71
C GLN A 128 50.35 -0.10 58.35
N ASN A 129 49.13 0.45 58.35
CA ASN A 129 48.58 1.10 57.15
C ASN A 129 49.40 2.36 56.88
N VAL A 130 50.51 2.22 56.18
CA VAL A 130 51.23 3.35 55.60
C VAL A 130 50.33 3.88 54.47
N GLU A 131 49.84 5.11 54.61
CA GLU A 131 49.07 5.78 53.56
C GLU A 131 49.90 5.76 52.26
N PHE A 132 49.29 5.26 51.18
CA PHE A 132 49.92 5.26 49.86
C PHE A 132 50.37 6.69 49.50
N PHE A 133 51.43 6.75 48.70
CA PHE A 133 52.01 7.98 48.17
C PHE A 133 50.99 8.70 47.25
N ASP A 134 49.98 9.36 47.81
CA ASP A 134 49.01 10.13 47.06
C ASP A 134 49.58 11.54 46.84
N VAL A 135 50.54 11.64 45.92
CA VAL A 135 50.93 12.93 45.39
C VAL A 135 49.73 13.40 44.58
N GLY A 136 48.90 14.27 45.16
CA GLY A 136 47.73 14.88 44.52
C GLY A 136 48.13 15.75 43.32
N ILE A 137 48.58 15.12 42.25
CA ILE A 137 49.00 15.77 41.02
C ILE A 137 47.72 16.09 40.25
N ALA A 138 47.38 17.38 40.17
CA ALA A 138 46.30 17.83 39.30
C ALA A 138 46.66 17.50 37.85
N ASN A 139 45.97 16.53 37.26
CA ASN A 139 46.11 16.18 35.84
C ASN A 139 45.66 17.38 34.97
N PRO A 140 46.57 18.01 34.20
CA PRO A 140 46.25 19.19 33.40
C PRO A 140 45.31 18.88 32.22
N PHE A 141 45.02 17.61 31.95
CA PHE A 141 44.12 17.14 30.90
C PHE A 141 42.77 16.61 31.40
N ALA A 142 42.51 16.55 32.71
CA ALA A 142 41.30 15.96 33.27
C ALA A 142 40.01 16.68 32.84
N SER A 143 40.04 18.01 32.67
CA SER A 143 38.91 18.79 32.16
C SER A 143 38.62 18.52 30.68
N PHE A 144 39.66 18.26 29.87
CA PHE A 144 39.49 17.91 28.45
C PHE A 144 38.88 16.52 28.28
N VAL A 145 39.27 15.54 29.10
CA VAL A 145 38.65 14.19 29.09
C VAL A 145 37.14 14.27 29.30
N LYS A 146 36.69 15.05 30.29
CA LYS A 146 35.25 15.24 30.54
C LYS A 146 34.53 15.91 29.37
N ARG A 147 35.13 16.94 28.77
CA ARG A 147 34.56 17.63 27.60
C ARG A 147 34.49 16.72 26.37
N ILE A 148 35.55 15.96 26.07
CA ILE A 148 35.60 15.01 24.95
C ILE A 148 34.53 13.94 25.13
N ASN A 149 34.37 13.38 26.33
CA ASN A 149 33.34 12.37 26.58
C ASN A 149 31.92 12.93 26.42
N CYS A 150 31.68 14.18 26.82
CA CYS A 150 30.41 14.86 26.62
C CYS A 150 30.10 15.03 25.12
N ILE A 151 31.06 15.57 24.36
CA ILE A 151 30.90 15.80 22.92
C ILE A 151 30.82 14.47 22.16
N SER A 152 31.52 13.43 22.61
CA SER A 152 31.42 12.08 22.05
C SER A 152 30.02 11.49 22.25
N GLY A 153 29.41 11.70 23.43
CA GLY A 153 28.03 11.29 23.67
C GLY A 153 27.01 12.06 22.83
N GLU A 154 27.26 13.35 22.56
CA GLU A 154 26.47 14.15 21.61
C GLU A 154 26.64 13.62 20.17
N ALA A 155 27.88 13.35 19.74
CA ALA A 155 28.20 12.79 18.43
C ALA A 155 27.61 11.40 18.20
N GLU A 156 27.52 10.55 19.22
CA GLU A 156 26.86 9.24 19.12
C GLU A 156 25.34 9.35 18.94
N LYS A 157 24.69 10.35 19.56
CA LYS A 157 23.25 10.61 19.35
C LYS A 157 22.95 11.07 17.94
N LEU A 158 23.87 11.83 17.32
CA LEU A 158 23.76 12.24 15.93
C LEU A 158 23.81 11.02 14.99
N LYS A 159 24.55 9.96 15.32
CA LYS A 159 24.58 8.72 14.52
C LYS A 159 23.26 7.93 14.53
N GLY A 160 22.40 8.12 15.54
CA GLY A 160 21.18 7.33 15.74
C GLY A 160 19.86 8.02 15.38
N SER A 161 19.87 9.32 15.09
CA SER A 161 18.67 10.09 14.75
C SER A 161 18.51 10.20 13.22
N GLY A 162 17.34 9.78 12.72
CA GLY A 162 16.90 10.07 11.36
C GLY A 162 16.61 11.57 11.25
N GLU A 163 17.28 12.23 10.31
CA GLU A 163 17.41 13.69 10.16
C GLU A 163 18.28 14.35 11.24
N VAL A 164 19.59 14.40 10.99
CA VAL A 164 20.50 15.31 11.69
C VAL A 164 20.59 16.59 10.90
N GLU A 165 20.28 17.72 11.54
CA GLU A 165 20.53 19.04 10.96
C GLU A 165 22.04 19.24 10.78
N ILE A 166 22.44 19.66 9.59
CA ILE A 166 23.85 19.94 9.23
C ILE A 166 24.46 20.92 10.25
N GLU A 167 23.66 21.84 10.78
CA GLU A 167 24.05 22.81 11.80
C GLU A 167 24.54 22.14 13.09
N GLU A 168 23.81 21.16 13.62
CA GLU A 168 24.20 20.41 14.83
C GLU A 168 25.49 19.63 14.61
N TRP A 169 25.65 19.02 13.42
CA TRP A 169 26.88 18.33 13.05
C TRP A 169 28.06 19.31 12.95
N THR A 170 27.88 20.48 12.33
CA THR A 170 28.96 21.49 12.24
C THR A 170 29.38 22.02 13.61
N GLU A 171 28.43 22.19 14.53
CA GLU A 171 28.70 22.61 15.90
C GLU A 171 29.56 21.58 16.63
N ALA A 172 29.21 20.29 16.52
CA ALA A 172 29.98 19.21 17.13
C ALA A 172 31.40 19.13 16.57
N VAL A 173 31.57 19.24 15.24
CA VAL A 173 32.88 19.25 14.59
C VAL A 173 33.71 20.46 15.01
N ARG A 174 33.11 21.65 15.09
CA ARG A 174 33.79 22.87 15.53
C ARG A 174 34.28 22.75 16.97
N LYS A 175 33.40 22.33 17.89
CA LYS A 175 33.76 22.08 19.30
C LYS A 175 34.91 21.10 19.45
N LEU A 176 34.93 20.01 18.66
CA LEU A 176 36.01 19.02 18.68
C LEU A 176 37.34 19.61 18.17
N LYS A 177 37.31 20.39 17.09
CA LYS A 177 38.50 21.08 16.57
C LYS A 177 39.04 22.14 17.53
N ASP A 178 38.17 22.88 18.20
CA ASP A 178 38.56 23.86 19.22
C ASP A 178 39.25 23.18 20.40
N VAL A 179 38.67 22.07 20.89
CA VAL A 179 39.28 21.25 21.95
C VAL A 179 40.62 20.66 21.50
N LEU A 180 40.75 20.24 20.24
CA LEU A 180 42.01 19.75 19.69
C LEU A 180 43.11 20.83 19.69
N GLU A 181 42.77 22.05 19.30
CA GLU A 181 43.69 23.20 19.34
C GLU A 181 44.06 23.61 20.78
N GLU A 182 43.11 23.57 21.71
CA GLU A 182 43.36 23.80 23.14
C GLU A 182 44.36 22.76 23.70
N ILE A 183 44.17 21.47 23.38
CA ILE A 183 45.07 20.38 23.77
C ILE A 183 46.46 20.56 23.15
N ARG A 184 46.53 21.00 21.88
CA ARG A 184 47.81 21.30 21.20
C ARG A 184 48.59 22.42 21.90
N ARG A 185 47.91 23.44 22.41
CA ARG A 185 48.52 24.56 23.15
C ARG A 185 48.87 24.20 24.59
N GLN A 186 48.20 23.21 25.18
CA GLN A 186 48.45 22.80 26.56
C GLN A 186 49.86 22.23 26.74
N LYS A 187 50.55 22.72 27.79
CA LYS A 187 51.88 22.25 28.19
C LYS A 187 51.79 20.82 28.71
N THR A 188 52.70 19.97 28.27
CA THR A 188 52.74 18.54 28.65
C THR A 188 53.55 18.26 29.90
N LYS A 189 54.30 19.24 30.42
CA LYS A 189 55.24 19.04 31.51
C LYS A 189 54.83 19.88 32.71
N THR A 190 54.65 19.23 33.85
CA THR A 190 54.45 19.90 35.15
C THR A 190 55.54 19.48 36.12
N VAL A 191 56.04 20.45 36.89
CA VAL A 191 57.12 20.24 37.86
C VAL A 191 56.56 20.43 39.25
N ILE A 192 56.74 19.43 40.12
CA ILE A 192 56.41 19.54 41.55
C ILE A 192 57.67 19.15 42.32
N GLY A 193 58.23 20.11 43.08
CA GLY A 193 59.54 19.94 43.70
C GLY A 193 60.64 19.74 42.66
N LYS A 194 61.38 18.62 42.74
CA LYS A 194 62.42 18.22 41.77
C LYS A 194 61.97 17.13 40.78
N VAL A 195 60.69 16.75 40.77
CA VAL A 195 60.13 15.69 39.91
C VAL A 195 59.42 16.32 38.70
N LEU A 196 59.69 15.80 37.51
CA LEU A 196 59.08 16.22 36.25
C LEU A 196 58.03 15.20 35.82
N PHE A 197 56.77 15.59 35.79
CA PHE A 197 55.69 14.78 35.23
C PHE A 197 55.52 15.10 33.75
N ASP A 198 55.59 14.08 32.90
CA ASP A 198 55.49 14.21 31.46
C ASP A 198 54.21 13.54 30.94
N PHE A 199 53.27 14.37 30.48
CA PHE A 199 51.96 14.00 29.96
C PHE A 199 51.94 13.92 28.42
N VAL A 200 53.10 13.81 27.76
CA VAL A 200 53.17 13.70 26.28
C VAL A 200 52.31 12.54 25.75
N PHE A 201 52.31 11.39 26.43
CA PHE A 201 51.48 10.23 26.02
C PHE A 201 49.98 10.50 26.19
N MET A 202 49.56 11.08 27.31
CA MET A 202 48.18 11.51 27.53
C MET A 202 47.70 12.49 26.45
N LYS A 203 48.52 13.50 26.14
CA LYS A 203 48.22 14.45 25.06
C LYS A 203 48.08 13.74 23.71
N LYS A 204 49.00 12.83 23.38
CA LYS A 204 48.95 12.05 22.14
C LYS A 204 47.67 11.20 22.06
N ASN A 205 47.35 10.47 23.11
CA ASN A 205 46.14 9.63 23.16
C ASN A 205 44.86 10.45 23.05
N LEU A 206 44.79 11.64 23.66
CA LEU A 206 43.62 12.51 23.56
C LEU A 206 43.45 13.10 22.16
N MET A 207 44.56 13.50 21.51
CA MET A 207 44.51 13.94 20.11
C MET A 207 44.06 12.80 19.19
N GLU A 208 44.59 11.59 19.36
CA GLU A 208 44.17 10.41 18.60
C GLU A 208 42.68 10.07 18.83
N LYS A 209 42.18 10.14 20.07
CA LYS A 209 40.75 9.95 20.38
C LYS A 209 39.88 10.98 19.64
N ILE A 210 40.26 12.26 19.63
CA ILE A 210 39.51 13.30 18.91
C ILE A 210 39.54 13.07 17.40
N GLU A 211 40.72 12.74 16.84
CA GLU A 211 40.86 12.44 15.41
C GLU A 211 40.02 11.23 14.97
N GLN A 212 39.91 10.20 15.81
CA GLN A 212 39.02 9.05 15.58
C GLN A 212 37.54 9.47 15.58
N ILE A 213 37.10 10.31 16.53
CA ILE A 213 35.72 10.81 16.58
C ILE A 213 35.42 11.64 15.32
N LEU A 214 36.31 12.55 14.95
CA LEU A 214 36.19 13.38 13.75
C LEU A 214 36.11 12.53 12.47
N LYS A 215 36.96 11.49 12.37
CA LYS A 215 36.91 10.56 11.24
C LYS A 215 35.58 9.81 11.18
N GLY A 216 35.09 9.32 12.32
CA GLY A 216 33.79 8.65 12.41
C GLY A 216 32.61 9.56 12.04
N LEU A 217 32.65 10.84 12.42
CA LEU A 217 31.63 11.84 12.04
C LEU A 217 31.66 12.16 10.54
N LYS A 218 32.86 12.22 9.94
CA LYS A 218 33.04 12.41 8.50
C LYS A 218 32.49 11.22 7.70
N GLU A 219 32.86 10.00 8.09
CA GLU A 219 32.43 8.77 7.39
C GLU A 219 30.92 8.58 7.46
N ASP A 220 30.30 8.86 8.61
CA ASP A 220 28.85 8.79 8.79
C ASP A 220 28.11 9.78 7.89
N MET A 221 28.56 11.05 7.86
CA MET A 221 27.94 12.07 7.00
C MET A 221 28.11 11.74 5.52
N LEU A 222 29.30 11.27 5.09
CA LEU A 222 29.52 10.82 3.72
C LEU A 222 28.64 9.61 3.34
N GLY A 223 28.42 8.69 4.28
CA GLY A 223 27.50 7.56 4.11
C GLY A 223 26.07 8.02 3.82
N ARG A 224 25.55 8.97 4.61
CA ARG A 224 24.21 9.55 4.39
C ARG A 224 24.09 10.30 3.07
N GLN A 225 25.12 11.06 2.69
CA GLN A 225 25.12 11.74 1.38
C GLN A 225 25.12 10.75 0.21
N LEU A 226 25.72 9.57 0.39
CA LEU A 226 25.64 8.50 -0.61
C LEU A 226 24.21 7.94 -0.73
N GLU A 227 23.54 7.72 0.39
CA GLU A 227 22.13 7.27 0.41
C GLU A 227 21.23 8.31 -0.26
N GLU A 228 21.32 9.58 0.13
CA GLU A 228 20.55 10.67 -0.48
C GLU A 228 20.83 10.80 -1.99
N LYS A 229 22.10 10.63 -2.42
CA LYS A 229 22.44 10.57 -3.85
C LYS A 229 21.69 9.44 -4.56
N THR A 230 21.63 8.24 -3.99
CA THR A 230 20.90 7.13 -4.63
C THR A 230 19.42 7.42 -4.77
N ILE A 231 18.82 8.10 -3.78
CA ILE A 231 17.42 8.51 -3.81
C ILE A 231 17.19 9.54 -4.92
N ILE A 232 18.03 10.58 -5.03
CA ILE A 232 17.89 11.58 -6.11
C ILE A 232 18.06 10.94 -7.49
N LEU A 233 18.99 9.99 -7.66
CA LEU A 233 19.15 9.29 -8.94
C LEU A 233 17.93 8.44 -9.29
N ALA A 234 17.30 7.80 -8.31
CA ALA A 234 16.05 7.09 -8.50
C ALA A 234 14.90 8.04 -8.87
N ASP A 235 14.76 9.15 -8.16
CA ASP A 235 13.79 10.21 -8.47
C ASP A 235 13.98 10.77 -9.88
N PHE A 236 15.22 11.04 -10.28
CA PHE A 236 15.57 11.49 -11.63
C PHE A 236 15.16 10.46 -12.69
N SER A 237 15.52 9.18 -12.50
CA SER A 237 15.16 8.10 -13.42
C SER A 237 13.64 7.92 -13.54
N ASN A 238 12.93 7.96 -12.40
CA ASN A 238 11.48 7.88 -12.36
C ASN A 238 10.82 9.06 -13.08
N THR A 239 11.38 10.26 -12.94
CA THR A 239 10.88 11.47 -13.60
C THR A 239 11.11 11.37 -15.12
N CYS A 240 12.29 10.92 -15.55
CA CYS A 240 12.58 10.71 -16.96
C CYS A 240 11.67 9.65 -17.60
N SER A 241 11.34 8.57 -16.88
CA SER A 241 10.45 7.51 -17.38
C SER A 241 8.98 7.93 -17.50
N LYS A 242 8.54 8.98 -16.78
CA LYS A 242 7.21 9.58 -16.99
C LYS A 242 7.06 10.16 -18.40
N LEU A 243 8.16 10.64 -19.00
CA LEU A 243 8.17 11.28 -20.32
C LEU A 243 8.67 10.31 -21.41
N TYR A 244 9.66 9.48 -21.11
CA TYR A 244 10.28 8.60 -22.10
C TYR A 244 9.33 7.47 -22.57
N GLY A 245 9.22 7.27 -23.88
CA GLY A 245 8.45 6.17 -24.48
C GLY A 245 6.93 6.30 -24.35
N LYS A 246 6.43 7.50 -24.01
CA LYS A 246 5.00 7.82 -23.99
C LYS A 246 4.54 8.44 -25.30
N ASN A 247 3.24 8.38 -25.56
CA ASN A 247 2.61 9.09 -26.67
C ASN A 247 2.85 10.61 -26.52
N GLU A 248 3.04 11.32 -27.63
CA GLU A 248 3.27 12.76 -27.70
C GLU A 248 2.23 13.56 -26.91
N PHE A 249 0.95 13.15 -26.94
CA PHE A 249 -0.12 13.79 -26.15
C PHE A 249 0.04 13.59 -24.63
N GLU A 250 0.45 12.40 -24.19
CA GLU A 250 0.74 12.16 -22.78
C GLU A 250 1.98 12.92 -22.32
N GLN A 251 2.98 13.05 -23.18
CA GLN A 251 4.18 13.83 -22.91
C GLN A 251 3.83 15.31 -22.75
N MET A 252 3.04 15.89 -23.66
CA MET A 252 2.58 17.28 -23.56
C MET A 252 1.84 17.56 -22.25
N ALA A 253 0.94 16.66 -21.83
CA ALA A 253 0.19 16.82 -20.57
C ALA A 253 1.09 16.76 -19.32
N LYS A 254 2.11 15.87 -19.32
CA LYS A 254 2.96 15.60 -18.14
C LYS A 254 4.18 16.51 -18.04
N ILE A 255 4.60 17.18 -19.11
CA ILE A 255 5.77 18.08 -19.07
C ILE A 255 5.58 19.19 -18.05
N ALA A 256 4.39 19.76 -17.93
CA ALA A 256 4.10 20.79 -16.93
C ALA A 256 4.25 20.25 -15.49
N GLU A 257 3.71 19.06 -15.22
CA GLU A 257 3.86 18.37 -13.92
C GLU A 257 5.34 18.11 -13.62
N VAL A 258 6.07 17.53 -14.57
CA VAL A 258 7.48 17.18 -14.42
C VAL A 258 8.34 18.41 -14.19
N ARG A 259 8.12 19.51 -14.92
CA ARG A 259 8.91 20.73 -14.79
C ARG A 259 8.63 21.47 -13.48
N VAL A 260 7.36 21.62 -13.10
CA VAL A 260 6.96 22.42 -11.94
C VAL A 260 7.08 21.65 -10.63
N VAL A 261 6.69 20.37 -10.60
CA VAL A 261 6.61 19.58 -9.36
C VAL A 261 7.88 18.75 -9.15
N ASP A 262 8.20 17.87 -10.09
CA ASP A 262 9.33 16.95 -9.95
C ASP A 262 10.68 17.68 -10.07
N GLY A 263 10.80 18.63 -11.01
CA GLY A 263 11.97 19.47 -11.20
C GLY A 263 12.33 20.25 -9.94
N ALA A 264 11.36 20.97 -9.37
CA ALA A 264 11.55 21.73 -8.13
C ALA A 264 11.87 20.84 -6.91
N ARG A 265 11.38 19.59 -6.88
CA ARG A 265 11.74 18.62 -5.82
C ARG A 265 13.20 18.18 -5.97
N ILE A 266 13.61 17.81 -7.17
CA ILE A 266 14.97 17.33 -7.48
C ILE A 266 15.99 18.45 -7.25
N GLU A 267 15.68 19.68 -7.67
CA GLU A 267 16.56 20.84 -7.47
C GLU A 267 16.79 21.13 -5.99
N ARG A 268 15.73 21.16 -5.17
CA ARG A 268 15.86 21.38 -3.71
C ARG A 268 16.72 20.32 -3.05
N ARG A 269 16.49 19.04 -3.33
CA ARG A 269 17.29 17.95 -2.76
C ARG A 269 18.76 18.02 -3.23
N ALA A 270 18.99 18.27 -4.51
CA ALA A 270 20.34 18.38 -5.06
C ALA A 270 21.10 19.53 -4.39
N LYS A 271 20.44 20.67 -4.15
CA LYS A 271 21.03 21.80 -3.43
C LYS A 271 21.41 21.42 -2.01
N THR A 272 20.54 20.76 -1.25
CA THR A 272 20.84 20.30 0.12
C THR A 272 22.07 19.39 0.16
N ILE A 273 22.19 18.44 -0.77
CA ILE A 273 23.37 17.55 -0.85
C ILE A 273 24.64 18.36 -1.15
N VAL A 274 24.58 19.27 -2.12
CA VAL A 274 25.72 20.12 -2.50
C VAL A 274 26.16 21.00 -1.33
N ASP A 275 25.22 21.67 -0.65
CA ASP A 275 25.48 22.50 0.52
C ASP A 275 26.14 21.68 1.65
N THR A 276 25.73 20.43 1.83
CA THR A 276 26.36 19.51 2.79
C THR A 276 27.79 19.17 2.41
N TYR A 277 28.05 18.87 1.12
CA TYR A 277 29.40 18.60 0.63
C TYR A 277 30.33 19.81 0.73
N LEU A 278 29.83 21.02 0.47
CA LEU A 278 30.58 22.26 0.66
C LEU A 278 30.93 22.47 2.12
N THR A 279 29.97 22.24 3.02
CA THR A 279 30.21 22.29 4.47
C THR A 279 31.27 21.26 4.89
N LEU A 280 31.23 20.04 4.34
CA LEU A 280 32.25 19.02 4.61
C LEU A 280 33.65 19.45 4.14
N LEU A 281 33.76 20.12 2.99
CA LEU A 281 35.02 20.65 2.47
C LEU A 281 35.62 21.74 3.36
N ASP A 282 34.80 22.57 4.00
CA ASP A 282 35.27 23.60 4.94
C ASP A 282 35.97 23.01 6.17
N TYR A 283 35.57 21.79 6.58
CA TYR A 283 36.13 21.13 7.77
C TYR A 283 37.08 19.98 7.46
N PHE A 284 37.05 19.36 6.28
CA PHE A 284 37.83 18.15 5.99
C PHE A 284 38.36 18.14 4.55
N ASP A 285 39.57 17.58 4.39
CA ASP A 285 40.07 17.21 3.06
C ASP A 285 39.27 16.02 2.52
N LEU A 286 38.50 16.24 1.46
CA LEU A 286 37.73 15.20 0.78
C LEU A 286 38.55 14.53 -0.32
N ALA A 287 38.28 13.25 -0.57
CA ALA A 287 38.89 12.55 -1.69
C ALA A 287 38.26 13.03 -3.02
N ASN A 288 39.03 12.94 -4.12
CA ASN A 288 38.54 13.29 -5.46
C ASN A 288 37.24 12.56 -5.84
N VAL A 289 37.02 11.36 -5.32
CA VAL A 289 35.80 10.57 -5.55
C VAL A 289 34.57 11.26 -4.96
N ASP A 290 34.68 11.84 -3.77
CA ASP A 290 33.57 12.52 -3.11
C ASP A 290 33.27 13.87 -3.76
N ILE A 291 34.31 14.57 -4.21
CA ILE A 291 34.18 15.81 -5.00
C ILE A 291 33.48 15.52 -6.35
N ALA A 292 33.88 14.44 -7.04
CA ALA A 292 33.24 14.02 -8.28
C ALA A 292 31.75 13.66 -8.06
N ARG A 293 31.40 13.02 -6.94
CA ARG A 293 30.02 12.72 -6.59
C ARG A 293 29.19 13.99 -6.37
N CYS A 294 29.71 14.97 -5.65
CA CYS A 294 29.06 16.27 -5.48
C CYS A 294 28.82 16.96 -6.84
N TYR A 295 29.83 16.93 -7.72
CA TYR A 295 29.73 17.48 -9.07
C TYR A 295 28.69 16.76 -9.95
N GLU A 296 28.53 15.45 -9.79
CA GLU A 296 27.48 14.70 -10.50
C GLU A 296 26.08 15.13 -10.03
N VAL A 297 25.88 15.23 -8.71
CA VAL A 297 24.57 15.59 -8.11
C VAL A 297 24.17 17.02 -8.49
N SER A 298 25.10 17.96 -8.46
CA SER A 298 24.83 19.35 -8.83
C SER A 298 24.35 19.53 -10.28
N ARG A 299 24.68 18.58 -11.16
CA ARG A 299 24.28 18.59 -12.57
C ARG A 299 22.96 17.86 -12.85
N ILE A 300 22.40 17.12 -11.90
CA ILE A 300 21.14 16.38 -12.11
C ILE A 300 19.99 17.32 -12.50
N PRO A 301 19.77 18.47 -11.83
CA PRO A 301 18.71 19.40 -12.21
C PRO A 301 18.88 19.94 -13.63
N THR A 302 20.10 20.34 -14.00
CA THR A 302 20.40 20.83 -15.36
C THR A 302 20.19 19.74 -16.41
N LYS A 303 20.61 18.50 -16.13
CA LYS A 303 20.37 17.35 -17.02
C LYS A 303 18.87 17.10 -17.22
N LEU A 304 18.08 17.20 -16.16
CA LEU A 304 16.63 17.07 -16.24
C LEU A 304 16.02 18.16 -17.11
N GLU A 305 16.43 19.41 -16.93
CA GLU A 305 15.93 20.52 -17.74
C GLU A 305 16.30 20.33 -19.22
N THR A 306 17.56 19.98 -19.54
CA THR A 306 17.96 19.71 -20.92
C THR A 306 17.19 18.54 -21.55
N PHE A 307 16.83 17.52 -20.75
CA PHE A 307 16.02 16.40 -21.22
C PHE A 307 14.58 16.83 -21.50
N ILE A 308 13.98 17.64 -20.62
CA ILE A 308 12.65 18.23 -20.83
C ILE A 308 12.66 19.13 -22.07
N GLU A 309 13.67 19.98 -22.23
CA GLU A 309 13.82 20.87 -23.39
C GLU A 309 13.94 20.07 -24.69
N THR A 310 14.75 19.01 -24.72
CA THR A 310 14.90 18.15 -25.91
C THR A 310 13.58 17.50 -26.30
N ILE A 311 12.83 16.98 -25.31
CA ILE A 311 11.50 16.41 -25.56
C ILE A 311 10.52 17.48 -26.00
N TRP A 312 10.57 18.66 -25.39
CA TRP A 312 9.71 19.78 -25.75
C TRP A 312 9.96 20.26 -27.18
N GLU A 313 11.22 20.40 -27.59
CA GLU A 313 11.58 20.74 -28.97
C GLU A 313 11.09 19.70 -29.97
N GLN A 314 11.27 18.42 -29.67
CA GLN A 314 10.76 17.33 -30.50
C GLN A 314 9.22 17.40 -30.60
N LEU A 315 8.55 17.57 -29.47
CA LEU A 315 7.09 17.74 -29.43
C LEU A 315 6.63 18.98 -30.18
N GLN A 316 7.39 20.08 -30.22
CA GLN A 316 7.02 21.27 -30.99
C GLN A 316 7.15 21.05 -32.50
N LEU A 317 8.16 20.30 -32.94
CA LEU A 317 8.28 19.87 -34.34
C LEU A 317 7.12 18.94 -34.72
N ASP A 318 6.79 18.00 -33.85
CA ASP A 318 5.70 17.04 -34.06
C ASP A 318 4.33 17.70 -33.87
N ARG A 319 4.22 18.75 -33.04
CA ARG A 319 2.96 19.46 -32.73
C ARG A 319 2.28 19.97 -33.98
N GLN A 320 3.00 20.56 -34.93
CA GLN A 320 2.39 21.03 -36.18
C GLN A 320 1.85 19.87 -37.03
N ALA A 321 2.53 18.72 -37.02
CA ALA A 321 2.07 17.53 -37.72
C ALA A 321 0.86 16.90 -37.02
N LEU A 322 0.88 16.86 -35.68
CA LEU A 322 -0.20 16.38 -34.83
C LEU A 322 -1.43 17.28 -34.91
N GLU A 323 -1.28 18.60 -34.83
CA GLU A 323 -2.36 19.57 -35.02
C GLU A 323 -3.03 19.37 -36.39
N LYS A 324 -2.25 19.19 -37.46
CA LYS A 324 -2.81 18.89 -38.78
C LYS A 324 -3.56 17.55 -38.79
N ALA A 325 -3.00 16.50 -38.20
CA ALA A 325 -3.62 15.18 -38.17
C ALA A 325 -4.90 15.14 -37.32
N VAL A 326 -4.89 15.78 -36.15
CA VAL A 326 -6.03 15.90 -35.24
C VAL A 326 -7.12 16.75 -35.87
N ASN A 327 -6.79 17.90 -36.48
CA ASN A 327 -7.76 18.72 -37.18
C ASN A 327 -8.37 17.99 -38.38
N GLN A 328 -7.59 17.21 -39.13
CA GLN A 328 -8.14 16.36 -40.20
C GLN A 328 -9.11 15.30 -39.66
N LYS A 329 -8.77 14.63 -38.54
CA LYS A 329 -9.67 13.68 -37.88
C LYS A 329 -10.94 14.37 -37.36
N ALA A 330 -10.80 15.54 -36.75
CA ALA A 330 -11.92 16.33 -36.25
C ALA A 330 -12.87 16.76 -37.38
N HIS A 331 -12.31 17.26 -38.49
CA HIS A 331 -13.08 17.56 -39.70
C HIS A 331 -13.75 16.33 -40.29
N THR A 332 -13.08 15.18 -40.28
CA THR A 332 -13.67 13.91 -40.75
C THR A 332 -14.87 13.53 -39.89
N ILE A 333 -14.74 13.58 -38.56
CA ILE A 333 -15.83 13.27 -37.63
C ILE A 333 -17.00 14.26 -37.80
N GLN A 334 -16.72 15.55 -37.91
CA GLN A 334 -17.74 16.57 -38.11
C GLN A 334 -18.46 16.36 -39.45
N PHE A 335 -17.71 16.12 -40.52
CA PHE A 335 -18.28 15.86 -41.84
C PHE A 335 -19.12 14.57 -41.86
N GLU A 336 -18.62 13.49 -41.26
CA GLU A 336 -19.37 12.24 -41.11
C GLU A 336 -20.65 12.44 -40.31
N TYR A 337 -20.61 13.21 -39.21
CA TYR A 337 -21.79 13.56 -38.45
C TYR A 337 -22.83 14.29 -39.31
N GLU A 338 -22.43 15.35 -40.00
CA GLU A 338 -23.35 16.12 -40.87
C GLU A 338 -23.93 15.28 -42.01
N MET A 339 -23.17 14.32 -42.53
CA MET A 339 -23.65 13.35 -43.52
C MET A 339 -24.67 12.39 -42.91
N ILE A 340 -24.36 11.80 -41.76
CA ILE A 340 -25.24 10.85 -41.06
C ILE A 340 -26.53 11.54 -40.63
N GLU A 341 -26.46 12.77 -40.11
CA GLU A 341 -27.61 13.57 -39.74
C GLU A 341 -28.51 13.87 -40.95
N ARG A 342 -27.92 14.26 -42.09
CA ARG A 342 -28.67 14.47 -43.34
C ARG A 342 -29.32 13.19 -43.84
N ASP A 343 -28.61 12.06 -43.81
CA ASP A 343 -29.13 10.74 -44.21
C ASP A 343 -30.25 10.27 -43.28
N PHE A 344 -30.11 10.53 -41.98
CA PHE A 344 -31.15 10.27 -40.96
C PHE A 344 -32.40 11.09 -41.25
N GLN A 345 -32.29 12.42 -41.40
CA GLN A 345 -33.43 13.29 -41.71
C GLN A 345 -34.11 12.91 -43.03
N ALA A 346 -33.33 12.53 -44.05
CA ALA A 346 -33.87 12.04 -45.32
C ALA A 346 -34.65 10.72 -45.14
N SER A 347 -34.17 9.82 -44.27
CA SER A 347 -34.84 8.56 -43.94
C SER A 347 -36.12 8.79 -43.14
N VAL A 348 -36.13 9.72 -42.19
CA VAL A 348 -37.33 10.17 -41.46
C VAL A 348 -38.38 10.73 -42.42
N LYS A 349 -37.99 11.60 -43.35
CA LYS A 349 -38.89 12.14 -44.40
C LYS A 349 -39.49 11.03 -45.26
N LYS A 350 -38.70 10.04 -45.66
CA LYS A 350 -39.18 8.89 -46.43
C LYS A 350 -40.10 8.01 -45.60
N TYR A 351 -39.82 7.84 -44.30
CA TYR A 351 -40.67 7.06 -43.41
C TYR A 351 -42.07 7.67 -43.27
N ARG A 352 -42.15 9.00 -43.16
CA ARG A 352 -43.41 9.73 -43.12
C ARG A 352 -44.30 9.46 -44.34
N VAL A 353 -43.71 9.41 -45.54
CA VAL A 353 -44.43 9.29 -46.81
C VAL A 353 -44.61 7.82 -47.24
N ALA A 354 -43.89 6.87 -46.63
CA ALA A 354 -43.95 5.46 -46.98
C ALA A 354 -45.38 4.91 -46.78
N SER A 355 -46.01 4.50 -47.87
CA SER A 355 -47.36 3.87 -47.87
C SER A 355 -47.32 2.40 -48.25
N LEU A 356 -46.21 1.91 -48.80
CA LEU A 356 -46.03 0.52 -49.22
C LEU A 356 -45.11 -0.22 -48.24
N ASP A 357 -45.40 -1.49 -48.01
CA ASP A 357 -44.62 -2.37 -47.13
C ASP A 357 -43.15 -2.47 -47.55
N ALA A 358 -42.90 -2.52 -48.86
CA ALA A 358 -41.54 -2.52 -49.42
C ALA A 358 -40.76 -1.24 -49.11
N ASP A 359 -41.43 -0.09 -49.02
CA ASP A 359 -40.79 1.18 -48.68
C ASP A 359 -40.46 1.27 -47.19
N ILE A 360 -41.31 0.69 -46.33
CA ILE A 360 -41.06 0.59 -44.89
C ILE A 360 -39.85 -0.30 -44.61
N ARG A 361 -39.72 -1.45 -45.30
CA ARG A 361 -38.52 -2.31 -45.20
C ARG A 361 -37.24 -1.60 -45.63
N ARG A 362 -37.29 -0.85 -46.75
CA ARG A 362 -36.14 -0.06 -47.22
C ARG A 362 -35.75 1.04 -46.23
N VAL A 363 -36.74 1.64 -45.55
CA VAL A 363 -36.49 2.65 -44.52
C VAL A 363 -35.84 2.02 -43.28
N ALA A 364 -36.31 0.86 -42.83
CA ALA A 364 -35.70 0.14 -41.70
C ALA A 364 -34.23 -0.20 -41.98
N GLN A 365 -33.93 -0.73 -43.18
CA GLN A 365 -32.55 -1.01 -43.61
C GLN A 365 -31.67 0.24 -43.61
N ARG A 366 -32.19 1.39 -44.06
CA ARG A 366 -31.45 2.66 -44.01
C ARG A 366 -31.19 3.13 -42.59
N PHE A 367 -32.13 2.94 -41.65
CA PHE A 367 -31.89 3.27 -40.24
C PHE A 367 -30.84 2.33 -39.61
N ASP A 368 -30.79 1.05 -40.00
CA ASP A 368 -29.71 0.13 -39.60
C ASP A 368 -28.35 0.59 -40.13
N GLU A 369 -28.26 0.99 -41.41
CA GLU A 369 -27.04 1.51 -42.02
C GLU A 369 -26.55 2.81 -41.36
N VAL A 370 -27.46 3.74 -41.07
CA VAL A 370 -27.18 5.00 -40.36
C VAL A 370 -26.66 4.71 -38.95
N ALA A 371 -27.30 3.79 -38.21
CA ALA A 371 -26.84 3.36 -36.88
C ALA A 371 -25.46 2.70 -36.94
N GLY A 372 -25.19 1.88 -37.97
CA GLY A 372 -23.89 1.27 -38.22
C GLY A 372 -22.79 2.30 -38.44
N ARG A 373 -23.06 3.31 -39.26
CA ARG A 373 -22.11 4.40 -39.57
C ARG A 373 -21.82 5.30 -38.36
N LEU A 374 -22.78 5.49 -37.46
CA LEU A 374 -22.63 6.34 -36.27
C LEU A 374 -21.67 5.77 -35.21
N LEU A 375 -21.40 4.46 -35.22
CA LEU A 375 -20.44 3.82 -34.31
C LEU A 375 -19.00 4.34 -34.47
N ILE A 376 -18.60 4.65 -35.70
CA ILE A 376 -17.23 5.09 -36.05
C ILE A 376 -16.90 6.46 -35.43
N PRO A 377 -17.71 7.53 -35.61
CA PRO A 377 -17.44 8.80 -34.96
C PRO A 377 -17.57 8.67 -33.43
N LYS A 378 -18.48 7.84 -32.92
CA LYS A 378 -18.66 7.63 -31.47
C LYS A 378 -17.43 7.04 -30.79
N SER A 379 -16.73 6.09 -31.43
CA SER A 379 -15.53 5.47 -30.84
C SER A 379 -14.33 6.43 -30.77
N HIS A 380 -14.22 7.35 -31.72
CA HIS A 380 -13.07 8.26 -31.82
C HIS A 380 -13.32 9.65 -31.21
N PHE A 381 -14.57 10.04 -30.97
CA PHE A 381 -14.94 11.38 -30.52
C PHE A 381 -14.28 11.79 -29.20
N ALA A 382 -14.28 10.90 -28.19
CA ALA A 382 -13.69 11.19 -26.89
C ALA A 382 -12.16 11.36 -26.98
N GLU A 383 -11.51 10.54 -27.81
CA GLU A 383 -10.07 10.62 -28.04
C GLU A 383 -9.72 11.94 -28.75
N VAL A 384 -10.38 12.26 -29.85
CA VAL A 384 -10.10 13.46 -30.64
C VAL A 384 -10.42 14.75 -29.88
N ASN A 385 -11.53 14.80 -29.11
CA ASN A 385 -11.83 15.96 -28.29
C ASN A 385 -10.81 16.18 -27.18
N SER A 386 -10.30 15.11 -26.55
CA SER A 386 -9.24 15.25 -25.54
C SER A 386 -7.92 15.71 -26.17
N GLN A 387 -7.58 15.23 -27.37
CA GLN A 387 -6.44 15.70 -28.15
C GLN A 387 -6.55 17.18 -28.56
N LEU A 388 -7.73 17.64 -28.99
CA LEU A 388 -7.99 19.06 -29.31
C LEU A 388 -7.83 19.96 -28.09
N LEU A 389 -8.34 19.54 -26.93
CA LEU A 389 -8.22 20.27 -25.68
C LEU A 389 -6.76 20.40 -25.23
N LEU A 390 -5.95 19.36 -25.41
CA LEU A 390 -4.51 19.38 -25.13
C LEU A 390 -3.73 20.31 -26.07
N LEU A 391 -4.28 20.61 -27.25
CA LEU A 391 -3.70 21.51 -28.24
C LEU A 391 -4.27 22.95 -28.16
N ASP A 392 -5.08 23.24 -27.14
CA ASP A 392 -5.80 24.52 -26.96
C ASP A 392 -6.74 24.87 -28.13
N HIS A 393 -7.29 23.86 -28.81
CA HIS A 393 -8.29 24.03 -29.84
C HIS A 393 -9.71 23.83 -29.28
N GLU A 394 -10.69 24.44 -29.96
CA GLU A 394 -12.10 24.27 -29.59
C GLU A 394 -12.55 22.81 -29.80
N PRO A 395 -13.37 22.25 -28.90
CA PRO A 395 -13.91 20.91 -29.06
C PRO A 395 -14.86 20.85 -30.26
N ILE A 396 -15.02 19.64 -30.82
CA ILE A 396 -15.95 19.41 -31.93
C ILE A 396 -17.38 19.74 -31.47
N ASN A 397 -17.97 20.77 -32.07
CA ASN A 397 -19.32 21.26 -31.75
C ASN A 397 -20.40 20.38 -32.41
N VAL A 398 -20.57 19.16 -31.90
CA VAL A 398 -21.47 18.16 -32.47
C VAL A 398 -22.19 17.41 -31.34
N ASN A 399 -23.52 17.29 -31.43
CA ASN A 399 -24.31 16.54 -30.45
C ASN A 399 -24.53 15.08 -30.90
N LEU A 400 -23.47 14.27 -30.78
CA LEU A 400 -23.53 12.83 -31.10
C LEU A 400 -24.51 12.07 -30.20
N LYS A 401 -24.70 12.50 -28.96
CA LYS A 401 -25.57 11.81 -27.99
C LYS A 401 -27.03 11.91 -28.39
N GLU A 402 -27.47 13.09 -28.80
CA GLU A 402 -28.84 13.33 -29.25
C GLU A 402 -29.12 12.60 -30.57
N LEU A 403 -28.20 12.66 -31.54
CA LEU A 403 -28.35 11.94 -32.80
C LEU A 403 -28.42 10.42 -32.59
N ASP A 404 -27.59 9.84 -31.71
CA ASP A 404 -27.60 8.41 -31.37
C ASP A 404 -28.92 7.97 -30.74
N ALA A 405 -29.44 8.77 -29.80
CA ALA A 405 -30.74 8.52 -29.19
C ALA A 405 -31.87 8.55 -30.23
N ASN A 406 -31.88 9.55 -31.11
CA ASN A 406 -32.88 9.70 -32.16
C ASN A 406 -32.79 8.57 -33.21
N VAL A 407 -31.60 8.21 -33.66
CA VAL A 407 -31.39 7.10 -34.60
C VAL A 407 -31.84 5.77 -33.98
N ALA A 408 -31.48 5.50 -32.73
CA ALA A 408 -31.89 4.27 -32.03
C ALA A 408 -33.41 4.18 -31.86
N LEU A 409 -34.06 5.31 -31.55
CA LEU A 409 -35.51 5.40 -31.44
C LEU A 409 -36.20 5.07 -32.77
N PHE A 410 -35.87 5.78 -33.84
CA PHE A 410 -36.48 5.55 -35.16
C PHE A 410 -36.20 4.15 -35.71
N ARG A 411 -35.01 3.61 -35.44
CA ARG A 411 -34.66 2.23 -35.77
C ARG A 411 -35.57 1.23 -35.05
N LYS A 412 -35.79 1.40 -33.74
CA LYS A 412 -36.69 0.53 -32.95
C LYS A 412 -38.11 0.54 -33.54
N PHE A 413 -38.62 1.72 -33.92
CA PHE A 413 -39.95 1.86 -34.53
C PHE A 413 -40.01 1.21 -35.91
N ALA A 414 -39.01 1.44 -36.76
CA ALA A 414 -38.99 0.87 -38.11
C ALA A 414 -38.87 -0.66 -38.09
N LEU A 415 -38.08 -1.22 -37.19
CA LEU A 415 -37.96 -2.68 -37.02
C LEU A 415 -39.25 -3.31 -36.51
N LEU A 416 -39.92 -2.71 -35.52
CA LEU A 416 -41.24 -3.20 -35.08
C LEU A 416 -42.26 -3.13 -36.21
N HIS A 417 -42.24 -2.05 -37.00
CA HIS A 417 -43.15 -1.91 -38.14
C HIS A 417 -42.92 -3.01 -39.18
N VAL A 418 -41.66 -3.33 -39.50
CA VAL A 418 -41.33 -4.44 -40.39
C VAL A 418 -41.76 -5.79 -39.79
N GLU A 419 -41.52 -6.01 -38.50
CA GLU A 419 -41.93 -7.24 -37.80
C GLU A 419 -43.46 -7.44 -37.92
N VAL A 420 -44.24 -6.40 -37.67
CA VAL A 420 -45.71 -6.43 -37.79
C VAL A 420 -46.16 -6.69 -39.22
N ILE A 421 -45.52 -6.09 -40.22
CA ILE A 421 -45.80 -6.32 -41.64
C ILE A 421 -45.47 -7.76 -42.05
N GLU A 422 -44.34 -8.30 -41.61
CA GLU A 422 -43.93 -9.67 -41.91
C GLU A 422 -44.90 -10.70 -41.33
N TYR A 423 -45.36 -10.49 -40.10
CA TYR A 423 -46.42 -11.31 -39.52
C TYR A 423 -47.76 -11.14 -40.26
N ASN A 424 -48.07 -9.93 -40.74
CA ASN A 424 -49.28 -9.68 -41.52
C ASN A 424 -49.25 -10.45 -42.85
N GLU A 425 -48.16 -10.33 -43.61
CA GLU A 425 -47.99 -11.07 -44.87
C GLU A 425 -48.00 -12.58 -44.64
N LYS A 426 -47.32 -13.07 -43.60
CA LYS A 426 -47.25 -14.50 -43.29
C LYS A 426 -48.62 -15.08 -42.95
N TRP A 427 -49.37 -14.42 -42.09
CA TRP A 427 -50.61 -14.97 -41.56
C TRP A 427 -51.80 -14.74 -42.47
N MET A 428 -51.88 -13.62 -43.19
CA MET A 428 -53.06 -13.32 -44.03
C MET A 428 -53.29 -14.30 -45.18
N ASP A 429 -52.23 -14.98 -45.63
CA ASP A 429 -52.28 -16.03 -46.67
C ASP A 429 -52.21 -17.45 -46.11
N GLU A 430 -52.20 -17.62 -44.78
CA GLU A 430 -52.24 -18.92 -44.12
C GLU A 430 -53.70 -19.42 -44.01
N LYS A 431 -53.89 -20.74 -44.09
CA LYS A 431 -55.22 -21.34 -43.91
C LYS A 431 -55.59 -21.34 -42.44
N VAL A 432 -56.83 -20.98 -42.12
CA VAL A 432 -57.35 -20.95 -40.74
C VAL A 432 -57.14 -22.29 -40.01
N ALA A 433 -57.27 -23.43 -40.71
CA ALA A 433 -57.07 -24.77 -40.15
C ALA A 433 -55.60 -25.10 -39.79
N GLU A 434 -54.64 -24.44 -40.41
CA GLU A 434 -53.20 -24.72 -40.26
C GLU A 434 -52.52 -23.79 -39.23
N VAL A 435 -53.22 -22.75 -38.75
CA VAL A 435 -52.69 -21.77 -37.79
C VAL A 435 -52.67 -22.33 -36.36
N ASP A 436 -51.48 -22.39 -35.76
CA ASP A 436 -51.33 -22.63 -34.32
C ASP A 436 -51.81 -21.42 -33.51
N CYS A 437 -53.06 -21.50 -33.04
CA CYS A 437 -53.71 -20.44 -32.26
C CYS A 437 -52.96 -20.09 -30.97
N VAL A 438 -52.29 -21.05 -30.33
CA VAL A 438 -51.55 -20.78 -29.07
C VAL A 438 -50.30 -19.96 -29.35
N GLN A 439 -49.59 -20.26 -30.45
CA GLN A 439 -48.45 -19.46 -30.88
C GLN A 439 -48.87 -18.09 -31.40
N PHE A 440 -49.97 -18.02 -32.17
CA PHE A 440 -50.52 -16.78 -32.70
C PHE A 440 -50.86 -15.80 -31.57
N VAL A 441 -51.62 -16.22 -30.54
CA VAL A 441 -51.99 -15.39 -29.40
C VAL A 441 -50.74 -14.83 -28.68
N LYS A 442 -49.73 -15.68 -28.43
CA LYS A 442 -48.48 -15.25 -27.78
C LYS A 442 -47.74 -14.19 -28.59
N ILE A 443 -47.70 -14.32 -29.91
CA ILE A 443 -47.01 -13.36 -30.78
C ILE A 443 -47.81 -12.05 -30.83
N VAL A 444 -49.14 -12.09 -30.94
CA VAL A 444 -49.99 -10.90 -30.93
C VAL A 444 -49.90 -10.14 -29.61
N GLU A 445 -49.92 -10.83 -28.46
CA GLU A 445 -49.71 -10.21 -27.15
C GLU A 445 -48.31 -9.56 -27.04
N SER A 446 -47.28 -10.23 -27.57
CA SER A 446 -45.91 -9.70 -27.61
C SER A 446 -45.81 -8.43 -28.47
N LEU A 447 -46.41 -8.43 -29.66
CA LEU A 447 -46.44 -7.27 -30.56
C LEU A 447 -47.21 -6.10 -29.95
N ASN A 448 -48.33 -6.36 -29.27
CA ASN A 448 -49.09 -5.32 -28.56
C ASN A 448 -48.27 -4.70 -27.44
N ARG A 449 -47.61 -5.51 -26.59
CA ARG A 449 -46.70 -5.00 -25.54
C ARG A 449 -45.57 -4.14 -26.13
N LYS A 450 -44.92 -4.60 -27.20
CA LYS A 450 -43.87 -3.84 -27.89
C LYS A 450 -44.42 -2.53 -28.49
N THR A 451 -45.67 -2.52 -28.95
CA THR A 451 -46.34 -1.33 -29.49
C THR A 451 -46.63 -0.32 -28.39
N ASP A 452 -47.10 -0.77 -27.23
CA ASP A 452 -47.33 0.08 -26.05
C ASP A 452 -46.02 0.69 -25.54
N GLU A 453 -44.95 -0.10 -25.43
CA GLU A 453 -43.61 0.39 -25.06
C GLU A 453 -43.08 1.46 -26.02
N ILE A 454 -43.33 1.28 -27.31
CA ILE A 454 -42.92 2.24 -28.35
C ILE A 454 -43.77 3.51 -28.29
N GLU A 455 -45.04 3.41 -27.90
CA GLU A 455 -45.90 4.58 -27.69
C GLU A 455 -45.45 5.44 -26.50
N GLU A 456 -45.04 4.83 -25.39
CA GLU A 456 -44.44 5.56 -24.27
C GLU A 456 -43.15 6.29 -24.68
N LEU A 457 -42.31 5.64 -25.50
CA LEU A 457 -41.07 6.24 -26.02
C LEU A 457 -41.34 7.36 -27.03
N LYS A 458 -42.47 7.31 -27.75
CA LYS A 458 -42.94 8.41 -28.62
C LYS A 458 -43.33 9.62 -27.78
N ASP A 459 -44.06 9.43 -26.68
CA ASP A 459 -44.54 10.52 -25.83
C ASP A 459 -43.41 11.23 -25.06
N ALA A 460 -42.26 10.57 -24.92
CA ALA A 460 -41.03 11.17 -24.38
C ALA A 460 -40.25 12.03 -25.39
N GLN A 461 -40.67 12.13 -26.67
CA GLN A 461 -39.97 12.96 -27.65
C GLN A 461 -40.38 14.44 -27.59
N GLU A 462 -39.37 15.30 -27.46
CA GLU A 462 -39.55 16.75 -27.34
C GLU A 462 -39.65 17.47 -28.70
N ASP A 463 -39.06 16.91 -29.76
CA ASP A 463 -39.11 17.49 -31.10
C ASP A 463 -40.46 17.24 -31.77
N GLU A 464 -41.21 18.31 -32.02
CA GLU A 464 -42.56 18.27 -32.61
C GLU A 464 -42.58 17.62 -34.01
N TYR A 465 -41.53 17.81 -34.82
CA TYR A 465 -41.44 17.19 -36.14
C TYR A 465 -41.24 15.68 -36.03
N TYR A 466 -40.33 15.22 -35.16
CA TYR A 466 -40.09 13.80 -34.96
C TYR A 466 -41.27 13.10 -34.29
N PHE A 467 -41.88 13.72 -33.29
CA PHE A 467 -43.11 13.24 -32.65
C PHE A 467 -44.21 12.96 -33.68
N ASN A 468 -44.46 13.91 -34.60
CA ASN A 468 -45.48 13.76 -35.63
C ASN A 468 -45.21 12.57 -36.57
N VAL A 469 -43.95 12.35 -36.98
CA VAL A 469 -43.58 11.20 -37.82
C VAL A 469 -43.77 9.88 -37.07
N LEU A 470 -43.33 9.81 -35.81
CA LEU A 470 -43.49 8.63 -34.97
C LEU A 470 -44.98 8.34 -34.68
N ASN A 471 -45.80 9.37 -34.46
CA ASN A 471 -47.24 9.22 -34.24
C ASN A 471 -47.95 8.62 -35.46
N MET A 472 -47.60 9.08 -36.68
CA MET A 472 -48.12 8.49 -37.92
C MET A 472 -47.67 7.03 -38.09
N ALA A 473 -46.43 6.70 -37.72
CA ALA A 473 -45.93 5.32 -37.78
C ALA A 473 -46.64 4.41 -36.77
N VAL A 474 -46.83 4.85 -35.52
CA VAL A 474 -47.58 4.12 -34.49
C VAL A 474 -49.03 3.91 -34.92
N GLY A 475 -49.67 4.91 -35.54
CA GLY A 475 -51.02 4.75 -36.08
C GLY A 475 -51.13 3.61 -37.10
N LYS A 476 -50.16 3.49 -38.02
CA LYS A 476 -50.10 2.38 -38.99
C LYS A 476 -49.84 1.04 -38.31
N ILE A 477 -48.89 0.98 -37.39
CA ILE A 477 -48.59 -0.23 -36.61
C ILE A 477 -49.85 -0.70 -35.87
N LYS A 478 -50.55 0.22 -35.18
CA LYS A 478 -51.79 -0.05 -34.47
C LYS A 478 -52.91 -0.53 -35.39
N GLU A 479 -53.01 0.01 -36.60
CA GLU A 479 -53.97 -0.47 -37.58
C GLU A 479 -53.75 -1.95 -37.93
N HIS A 480 -52.49 -2.39 -38.07
CA HIS A 480 -52.16 -3.79 -38.33
C HIS A 480 -52.29 -4.67 -37.08
N THR A 481 -51.87 -4.20 -35.90
CA THR A 481 -51.96 -4.99 -34.66
C THR A 481 -53.39 -5.14 -34.17
N GLU A 482 -54.25 -4.14 -34.38
CA GLU A 482 -55.67 -4.23 -34.04
C GLU A 482 -56.40 -5.26 -34.93
N LYS A 483 -56.02 -5.37 -36.22
CA LYS A 483 -56.53 -6.44 -37.10
C LYS A 483 -56.21 -7.82 -36.52
N PHE A 484 -55.00 -8.04 -35.99
CA PHE A 484 -54.67 -9.31 -35.32
C PHE A 484 -55.44 -9.52 -34.03
N ARG A 485 -55.59 -8.48 -33.22
CA ARG A 485 -56.33 -8.54 -31.96
C ARG A 485 -57.78 -8.98 -32.17
N VAL A 486 -58.43 -8.43 -33.20
CA VAL A 486 -59.82 -8.76 -33.56
C VAL A 486 -59.95 -10.21 -34.05
N LEU A 487 -58.92 -10.75 -34.71
CA LEU A 487 -58.90 -12.13 -35.18
C LEU A 487 -58.68 -13.17 -34.08
N VAL A 488 -58.05 -12.80 -32.95
CA VAL A 488 -57.74 -13.75 -31.86
C VAL A 488 -58.97 -14.52 -31.36
N PRO A 489 -60.08 -13.88 -30.94
CA PRO A 489 -61.25 -14.61 -30.42
C PRO A 489 -61.94 -15.47 -31.47
N VAL A 490 -61.96 -15.01 -32.73
CA VAL A 490 -62.56 -15.73 -33.87
C VAL A 490 -61.76 -16.99 -34.19
N LEU A 491 -60.43 -16.90 -34.22
CA LEU A 491 -59.57 -18.06 -34.47
C LEU A 491 -59.65 -19.09 -33.35
N MET A 492 -59.69 -18.65 -32.10
CA MET A 492 -59.88 -19.56 -30.97
C MET A 492 -61.22 -20.31 -31.07
N ALA A 493 -62.29 -19.65 -31.54
CA ALA A 493 -63.60 -20.28 -31.73
C ALA A 493 -63.60 -21.28 -32.89
N LEU A 494 -62.99 -20.92 -34.02
CA LEU A 494 -62.94 -21.76 -35.22
C LEU A 494 -62.03 -22.97 -35.04
N ASN A 495 -60.88 -22.83 -34.38
CA ASN A 495 -59.96 -23.95 -34.16
C ASN A 495 -60.48 -24.94 -33.10
N ALA A 496 -61.31 -24.48 -32.15
CA ALA A 496 -62.00 -25.37 -31.22
C ALA A 496 -63.08 -26.20 -31.93
N ALA A 497 -63.73 -25.66 -32.96
CA ALA A 497 -64.83 -26.32 -33.64
C ALA A 497 -64.38 -27.20 -34.84
N LYS A 498 -65.05 -28.33 -35.06
CA LYS A 498 -64.90 -29.11 -36.31
C LYS A 498 -65.30 -28.24 -37.52
N VAL A 499 -64.62 -28.39 -38.66
CA VAL A 499 -64.81 -27.57 -39.88
C VAL A 499 -66.28 -27.48 -40.34
N GLN A 500 -67.08 -28.52 -40.08
CA GLN A 500 -68.51 -28.56 -40.41
C GLN A 500 -69.35 -27.53 -39.63
N HIS A 501 -68.87 -27.07 -38.48
CA HIS A 501 -69.53 -26.09 -37.62
C HIS A 501 -69.12 -24.64 -37.93
N TRP A 502 -68.12 -24.42 -38.79
CA TRP A 502 -67.61 -23.09 -39.13
C TRP A 502 -68.68 -22.21 -39.81
N ASN A 503 -69.53 -22.79 -40.67
CA ASN A 503 -70.62 -22.05 -41.32
C ASN A 503 -71.70 -21.58 -40.34
N VAL A 504 -71.89 -22.32 -39.23
CA VAL A 504 -72.83 -21.96 -38.16
C VAL A 504 -72.23 -20.85 -37.28
N ILE A 505 -70.93 -20.95 -36.97
CA ILE A 505 -70.20 -19.97 -36.16
C ILE A 505 -70.07 -18.62 -36.90
N LEU A 506 -69.84 -18.65 -38.22
CA LEU A 506 -69.75 -17.44 -39.05
C LEU A 506 -71.13 -16.97 -39.58
N GLU A 507 -72.23 -17.65 -39.21
CA GLU A 507 -73.61 -17.34 -39.63
C GLU A 507 -73.81 -17.28 -41.17
N ARG A 508 -73.02 -18.03 -41.94
CA ARG A 508 -73.07 -18.09 -43.42
C ARG A 508 -74.04 -19.15 -43.92
N LEU A 509 -75.32 -18.99 -43.61
CA LEU A 509 -76.35 -19.96 -44.00
C LEU A 509 -76.75 -19.87 -45.49
N ASP A 510 -76.54 -18.71 -46.13
CA ASP A 510 -76.92 -18.43 -47.53
C ASP A 510 -75.73 -18.14 -48.48
N GLU A 511 -74.48 -18.27 -48.01
CA GLU A 511 -73.27 -17.99 -48.79
C GLU A 511 -72.50 -19.28 -49.13
N LYS A 512 -71.46 -19.18 -49.99
CA LYS A 512 -70.62 -20.34 -50.34
C LYS A 512 -70.07 -21.00 -49.06
N PRO A 513 -70.17 -22.33 -48.93
CA PRO A 513 -69.73 -23.02 -47.72
C PRO A 513 -68.23 -22.82 -47.52
N VAL A 514 -67.83 -22.52 -46.28
CA VAL A 514 -66.44 -22.45 -45.88
C VAL A 514 -65.82 -23.85 -45.98
N VAL A 515 -64.66 -23.95 -46.62
CA VAL A 515 -63.91 -25.19 -46.87
C VAL A 515 -62.58 -25.12 -46.12
N GLU A 516 -61.90 -26.24 -45.88
CA GLU A 516 -60.58 -26.32 -45.21
C GLU A 516 -59.50 -25.36 -45.77
N ASN A 517 -59.67 -24.87 -47.00
CA ASN A 517 -58.78 -23.89 -47.65
C ASN A 517 -59.13 -22.41 -47.37
N TYR A 518 -59.95 -22.12 -46.36
CA TYR A 518 -60.32 -20.76 -46.00
C TYR A 518 -59.12 -19.99 -45.44
N LEU A 519 -58.90 -18.77 -45.93
CA LEU A 519 -57.72 -17.97 -45.59
C LEU A 519 -58.05 -16.93 -44.51
N MET A 520 -57.03 -16.59 -43.73
CA MET A 520 -57.11 -15.57 -42.67
C MET A 520 -57.60 -14.19 -43.16
N LYS A 521 -57.20 -13.76 -44.36
CA LYS A 521 -57.66 -12.50 -44.96
C LYS A 521 -59.16 -12.46 -45.26
N ASP A 522 -59.76 -13.62 -45.53
CA ASP A 522 -61.18 -13.70 -45.87
C ASP A 522 -62.05 -13.49 -44.61
N LEU A 523 -61.54 -13.86 -43.42
CA LEU A 523 -62.18 -13.53 -42.14
C LEU A 523 -62.31 -12.02 -41.93
N LEU A 524 -61.27 -11.24 -42.23
CA LEU A 524 -61.31 -9.77 -42.05
C LEU A 524 -62.32 -9.04 -42.94
N THR A 525 -62.85 -9.69 -43.99
CA THR A 525 -63.90 -9.11 -44.84
C THR A 525 -65.30 -9.27 -44.26
N GLU A 526 -65.45 -10.13 -43.25
CA GLU A 526 -66.68 -10.28 -42.49
C GLU A 526 -66.76 -9.17 -41.42
N ASP A 527 -67.98 -8.76 -41.04
CA ASP A 527 -68.19 -7.77 -39.98
C ASP A 527 -67.94 -8.40 -38.60
N ILE A 528 -66.68 -8.75 -38.34
CA ILE A 528 -66.22 -9.40 -37.11
C ILE A 528 -66.31 -8.44 -35.92
N LEU A 529 -66.07 -7.15 -36.16
CA LEU A 529 -66.06 -6.10 -35.12
C LEU A 529 -67.41 -5.96 -34.41
N SER A 530 -68.53 -6.09 -35.12
CA SER A 530 -69.86 -6.00 -34.52
C SER A 530 -70.29 -7.27 -33.78
N LYS A 531 -69.54 -8.38 -33.92
CA LYS A 531 -69.87 -9.71 -33.39
C LYS A 531 -68.86 -10.28 -32.37
N LEU A 532 -67.84 -9.50 -32.01
CA LEU A 532 -66.70 -9.90 -31.17
C LEU A 532 -67.12 -10.51 -29.81
N GLU A 533 -68.06 -9.90 -29.10
CA GLU A 533 -68.60 -10.42 -27.82
C GLU A 533 -69.29 -11.78 -27.95
N LYS A 534 -69.86 -12.10 -29.12
CA LYS A 534 -70.50 -13.40 -29.36
C LYS A 534 -69.46 -14.49 -29.57
N TYR A 535 -68.34 -14.19 -30.23
CA TYR A 535 -67.28 -15.16 -30.47
C TYR A 535 -66.54 -15.56 -29.18
N GLU A 536 -66.32 -14.61 -28.26
CA GLU A 536 -65.77 -14.89 -26.92
C GLU A 536 -66.69 -15.79 -26.08
N ASN A 537 -68.01 -15.60 -26.19
CA ASN A 537 -68.98 -16.46 -25.53
C ASN A 537 -69.07 -17.85 -26.20
N LEU A 538 -69.05 -17.92 -27.53
CA LEU A 538 -69.09 -19.17 -28.31
C LEU A 538 -67.88 -20.07 -28.02
N THR A 539 -66.68 -19.51 -27.85
CA THR A 539 -65.48 -20.28 -27.46
C THR A 539 -65.68 -21.03 -26.15
N THR A 540 -66.30 -20.40 -25.15
CA THR A 540 -66.57 -21.04 -23.85
C THR A 540 -67.64 -22.12 -23.93
N VAL A 541 -68.61 -21.97 -24.84
CA VAL A 541 -69.69 -22.95 -25.06
C VAL A 541 -69.16 -24.15 -25.84
N ILE A 542 -68.43 -23.91 -26.93
CA ILE A 542 -67.78 -24.94 -27.76
C ILE A 542 -66.76 -25.72 -26.93
N GLY A 543 -65.97 -25.05 -26.07
CA GLY A 543 -65.04 -25.72 -25.16
C GLY A 543 -65.71 -26.69 -24.19
N LYS A 544 -66.92 -26.37 -23.70
CA LYS A 544 -67.74 -27.29 -22.89
C LYS A 544 -68.31 -28.44 -23.71
N GLU A 545 -68.63 -28.19 -24.97
CA GLU A 545 -69.16 -29.18 -25.91
C GLU A 545 -68.09 -30.20 -26.31
N ILE A 546 -66.86 -29.77 -26.57
CA ILE A 546 -65.71 -30.66 -26.82
C ILE A 546 -65.41 -31.51 -25.59
N PHE A 547 -65.38 -30.91 -24.39
CA PHE A 547 -65.18 -31.67 -23.16
C PHE A 547 -66.26 -32.74 -22.96
N ALA A 548 -67.52 -32.40 -23.25
CA ALA A 548 -68.61 -33.35 -23.22
C ALA A 548 -68.49 -34.44 -24.31
N GLU A 549 -68.01 -34.11 -25.52
CA GLU A 549 -67.74 -35.09 -26.57
C GLU A 549 -66.61 -36.06 -26.18
N GLU A 550 -65.50 -35.56 -25.61
CA GLU A 550 -64.39 -36.38 -25.11
C GLU A 550 -64.82 -37.26 -23.94
N GLU A 551 -65.63 -36.75 -23.01
CA GLU A 551 -66.18 -37.50 -21.88
C GLU A 551 -67.16 -38.59 -22.37
N ILE A 552 -67.97 -38.30 -23.39
CA ILE A 552 -68.84 -39.29 -24.04
C ILE A 552 -68.02 -40.36 -24.76
N GLU A 553 -66.94 -39.99 -25.46
CA GLU A 553 -66.05 -40.97 -26.11
C GLU A 553 -65.31 -41.85 -25.10
N GLN A 554 -64.83 -41.28 -23.99
CA GLN A 554 -64.27 -42.04 -22.88
C GLN A 554 -65.29 -42.99 -22.28
N LEU A 555 -66.51 -42.53 -21.98
CA LEU A 555 -67.59 -43.37 -21.48
C LEU A 555 -67.96 -44.47 -22.48
N ARG A 556 -67.96 -44.19 -23.78
CA ARG A 556 -68.17 -45.22 -24.82
C ARG A 556 -67.06 -46.26 -24.82
N ALA A 557 -65.79 -45.83 -24.70
CA ALA A 557 -64.64 -46.72 -24.63
C ALA A 557 -64.71 -47.61 -23.37
N GLU A 558 -64.99 -47.02 -22.21
CA GLU A 558 -65.20 -47.74 -20.95
C GLU A 558 -66.37 -48.72 -21.06
N TRP A 559 -67.50 -48.31 -21.62
CA TRP A 559 -68.67 -49.18 -21.81
C TRP A 559 -68.41 -50.33 -22.76
N THR A 560 -67.57 -50.15 -23.79
CA THR A 560 -67.15 -51.26 -24.66
C THR A 560 -66.25 -52.27 -23.94
N GLU A 561 -65.56 -51.88 -22.86
CA GLU A 561 -64.74 -52.78 -22.06
C GLU A 561 -65.52 -53.52 -20.97
N VAL A 562 -66.75 -53.11 -20.63
CA VAL A 562 -67.56 -53.77 -19.60
C VAL A 562 -68.14 -55.10 -20.12
N VAL A 563 -67.61 -56.23 -19.64
CA VAL A 563 -68.15 -57.56 -19.91
C VAL A 563 -69.19 -57.96 -18.85
N PRO A 564 -70.45 -58.29 -19.22
CA PRO A 564 -71.49 -58.64 -18.26
C PRO A 564 -71.26 -60.03 -17.64
N VAL A 565 -71.02 -60.06 -16.32
CA VAL A 565 -70.98 -61.30 -15.53
C VAL A 565 -72.41 -61.72 -15.17
N ARG A 566 -72.90 -62.85 -15.70
CA ARG A 566 -74.24 -63.38 -15.41
C ARG A 566 -74.21 -64.50 -14.36
N TYR A 567 -75.07 -64.37 -13.35
CA TYR A 567 -75.46 -65.46 -12.44
C TYR A 567 -76.87 -65.96 -12.82
N ALA A 568 -77.07 -67.28 -12.99
CA ALA A 568 -78.33 -67.84 -13.48
C ALA A 568 -79.30 -68.21 -12.34
N TYR A 569 -80.55 -67.75 -12.42
CA TYR A 569 -81.68 -68.22 -11.60
C TYR A 569 -82.76 -68.92 -12.45
N ARG A 570 -83.34 -70.00 -11.90
CA ARG A 570 -84.13 -71.04 -12.60
C ARG A 570 -85.63 -70.71 -12.71
N ASN A 571 -86.18 -70.89 -13.91
CA ASN A 571 -87.57 -71.21 -14.28
C ASN A 571 -88.65 -70.13 -14.14
N GLN A 572 -89.29 -69.78 -15.27
CA GLN A 572 -90.76 -69.83 -15.41
C GLN A 572 -91.21 -69.96 -16.87
N VAL A 573 -92.20 -70.85 -17.06
CA VAL A 573 -92.74 -71.37 -18.31
C VAL A 573 -94.19 -70.92 -18.45
N GLY A 574 -94.58 -70.50 -19.67
CA GLY A 574 -95.92 -70.75 -20.24
C GLY A 574 -97.03 -69.72 -20.00
N PHE A 575 -97.60 -69.15 -21.07
CA PHE A 575 -98.84 -69.68 -21.68
C PHE A 575 -99.14 -68.97 -23.02
N ARG A 576 -99.43 -69.77 -24.06
CA ARG A 576 -99.86 -69.37 -25.41
C ARG A 576 -101.39 -69.32 -25.49
N ALA A 577 -101.91 -68.43 -26.32
CA ALA A 577 -103.12 -68.70 -27.12
C ALA A 577 -102.90 -68.22 -28.57
N GLN A 578 -103.00 -69.16 -29.50
CA GLN A 578 -102.82 -69.04 -30.96
C GLN A 578 -104.18 -69.12 -31.67
N ARG A 579 -104.32 -68.43 -32.80
CA ARG A 579 -104.93 -68.90 -34.09
C ARG A 579 -104.69 -67.77 -35.12
N ARG A 580 -103.76 -67.88 -36.09
CA ARG A 580 -103.73 -68.67 -37.36
C ARG A 580 -105.00 -68.43 -38.20
N TYR A 581 -104.93 -67.95 -39.44
CA TYR A 581 -104.36 -68.56 -40.68
C TYR A 581 -104.21 -67.43 -41.74
N SER A 582 -103.43 -67.48 -42.82
CA SER A 582 -102.75 -68.54 -43.61
C SER A 582 -101.81 -67.81 -44.60
N GLU A 583 -100.53 -68.20 -44.71
CA GLU A 583 -99.94 -68.95 -45.85
C GLU A 583 -99.66 -68.11 -47.11
N ARG A 584 -98.55 -68.24 -47.85
CA ARG A 584 -97.38 -69.15 -47.87
C ARG A 584 -96.38 -68.52 -48.85
N GLY A 585 -95.08 -68.54 -48.54
CA GLY A 585 -94.08 -69.35 -49.28
C GLY A 585 -93.40 -68.55 -50.39
N SER A 586 -92.08 -68.40 -50.47
CA SER A 586 -91.06 -69.45 -50.60
C SER A 586 -89.70 -68.81 -50.31
N ARG A 587 -88.98 -69.21 -49.25
CA ARG A 587 -87.92 -70.24 -49.15
C ARG A 587 -86.54 -69.88 -49.77
N PRO A 588 -85.44 -70.12 -49.03
CA PRO A 588 -84.05 -69.78 -49.36
C PRO A 588 -83.21 -71.00 -49.82
N SER A 589 -82.01 -70.74 -50.35
CA SER A 589 -80.81 -71.59 -50.39
C SER A 589 -79.74 -70.81 -51.17
N THR A 590 -78.51 -70.61 -50.71
CA THR A 590 -77.55 -71.56 -50.11
C THR A 590 -76.70 -70.95 -49.01
#